data_AF-A0A1V9ZTW2-F1
#
_entry.id   AF-A0A1V9ZTW2-F1
#
_cell.length_a   1.000
_cell.length_b   1.000
_cell.length_c   1.000
_cell.angle_alpha   90.00
_cell.angle_beta   90.00
_cell.angle_gamma   90.00
#
_symmetry.space_group_name_H-M   'P 1'
#
loop_
_entity.id
_entity.type
_entity.pdbx_description
1 polymer ?
#
loop_
_entity_poly.entity_id
_entity_poly.type
_entity_poly.pdbx_seq_one_letter_code
_entity_poly.pdbx_strand_id
1 'polypeptide(L)'
;MVIGLDVTAHVEASGKTVRFYVEMRSDAIRFGFNGRFSQLRALHMALAATLRTTDPGLGLPPFPPKHMLENMSSPANVARRRNELFDYYTLLATNDVAVAFLAAQPETTASGVTFTQPVQVRRRH
;
A
#
# COMPACT_ATOMS: atom_id res chain seq x y z
N MET A 1 -12.73 -9.70 8.26
CA MET A 1 -11.75 -10.55 7.53
C MET A 1 -10.39 -10.35 8.19
N VAL A 2 -9.54 -11.38 8.35
CA VAL A 2 -8.15 -11.18 8.81
C VAL A 2 -7.25 -11.16 7.58
N ILE A 3 -6.48 -10.07 7.41
CA ILE A 3 -5.52 -9.89 6.32
C ILE A 3 -4.12 -9.97 6.93
N GLY A 4 -3.35 -10.97 6.50
CA GLY A 4 -1.89 -10.97 6.66
C GLY A 4 -1.27 -9.90 5.78
N LEU A 5 -0.30 -9.17 6.32
CA LEU A 5 0.39 -8.06 5.67
C LEU A 5 1.90 -8.28 5.77
N ASP A 6 2.61 -8.01 4.68
CA ASP A 6 4.05 -7.81 4.70
C ASP A 6 4.43 -6.53 3.95
N VAL A 7 5.46 -5.84 4.45
CA VAL A 7 6.03 -4.66 3.81
C VAL A 7 7.55 -4.78 3.76
N THR A 8 8.10 -4.79 2.56
CA THR A 8 9.54 -4.82 2.31
C THR A 8 9.99 -3.54 1.61
N ALA A 9 11.29 -3.26 1.69
CA ALA A 9 11.89 -2.06 1.09
C ALA A 9 13.16 -2.46 0.33
N HIS A 10 13.26 -2.00 -0.91
CA HIS A 10 14.39 -2.25 -1.79
C HIS A 10 15.02 -0.92 -2.19
N VAL A 11 16.32 -0.80 -1.98
CA VAL A 11 17.10 0.37 -2.36
C VAL A 11 17.50 0.23 -3.82
N GLU A 12 17.11 1.20 -4.64
CA GLU A 12 17.35 1.27 -6.08
C GLU A 12 18.35 2.39 -6.42
N ALA A 13 18.82 2.41 -7.67
CA ALA A 13 19.63 3.49 -8.25
C ALA A 13 20.85 3.86 -7.38
N SER A 14 21.60 2.86 -6.93
CA SER A 14 22.82 3.01 -6.13
C SER A 14 22.61 3.80 -4.82
N GLY A 15 21.49 3.59 -4.13
CA GLY A 15 21.23 4.25 -2.84
C GLY A 15 20.38 5.52 -2.92
N LYS A 16 19.96 5.93 -4.12
CA LYS A 16 19.27 7.21 -4.34
C LYS A 16 17.75 7.12 -4.21
N THR A 17 17.17 5.94 -4.32
CA THR A 17 15.71 5.76 -4.29
C THR A 17 15.36 4.48 -3.57
N VAL A 18 14.18 4.46 -2.97
CA VAL A 18 13.66 3.28 -2.25
C VAL A 18 12.28 2.96 -2.79
N ARG A 19 12.10 1.70 -3.17
CA ARG A 19 10.82 1.13 -3.57
C ARG A 19 10.32 0.23 -2.45
N PHE A 20 9.07 0.42 -2.06
CA PHE A 20 8.40 -0.38 -1.05
C PHE A 20 7.46 -1.35 -1.74
N TYR A 21 7.40 -2.58 -1.23
CA TYR A 21 6.51 -3.63 -1.70
C TYR A 21 5.58 -3.98 -0.55
N VAL A 22 4.30 -4.12 -0.87
CA VAL A 22 3.24 -4.43 0.08
C VAL A 22 2.54 -5.67 -0.43
N GLU A 23 2.51 -6.74 0.38
CA GLU A 23 1.74 -7.95 0.10
C GLU A 23 0.61 -8.08 1.11
N MET A 24 -0.61 -8.28 0.63
CA MET A 24 -1.80 -8.54 1.44
C MET A 24 -2.38 -9.90 1.09
N ARG A 25 -2.68 -10.70 2.12
CA ARG A 25 -3.18 -12.07 1.97
C ARG A 25 -4.24 -12.41 3.01
N SER A 26 -5.36 -12.97 2.55
CA SER A 26 -6.32 -13.73 3.36
C SER A 26 -6.65 -15.06 2.66
N ASP A 27 -7.59 -15.81 3.21
CA ASP A 27 -8.12 -17.02 2.58
C ASP A 27 -8.86 -16.74 1.26
N ALA A 28 -9.34 -15.50 1.06
CA ALA A 28 -10.17 -15.12 -0.08
C ALA A 28 -9.44 -14.23 -1.10
N ILE A 29 -8.36 -13.56 -0.70
CA ILE A 29 -7.70 -12.53 -1.51
C ILE A 29 -6.18 -12.65 -1.34
N ARG A 30 -5.43 -12.60 -2.45
CA ARG A 30 -3.98 -12.39 -2.44
C ARG A 30 -3.62 -11.38 -3.51
N PHE A 31 -2.94 -10.31 -3.12
CA PHE A 31 -2.43 -9.32 -4.06
C PHE A 31 -1.23 -8.60 -3.46
N GLY A 32 -0.41 -8.02 -4.32
CA GLY A 32 0.66 -7.14 -3.90
C GLY A 32 0.74 -5.91 -4.77
N PHE A 33 1.41 -4.89 -4.27
CA PHE A 33 1.76 -3.72 -5.06
C PHE A 33 3.05 -3.10 -4.56
N ASN A 34 3.70 -2.33 -5.43
CA ASN A 34 4.95 -1.69 -5.10
C ASN A 34 5.07 -0.29 -5.70
N GLY A 35 5.84 0.57 -5.03
CA GLY A 35 6.10 1.92 -5.50
C GLY A 35 7.02 2.69 -4.56
N ARG A 36 7.43 3.89 -4.98
CA ARG A 36 8.10 4.85 -4.10
C ARG A 36 7.10 5.42 -3.11
N PHE A 37 7.59 5.92 -1.98
CA PHE A 37 6.74 6.50 -0.94
C PHE A 37 5.76 7.57 -1.46
N SER A 38 6.20 8.45 -2.37
CA SER A 38 5.33 9.47 -2.98
C SER A 38 4.22 8.87 -3.86
N GLN A 39 4.48 7.74 -4.51
CA GLN A 39 3.52 7.04 -5.36
C GLN A 39 2.48 6.31 -4.50
N LEU A 40 2.92 5.70 -3.39
CA LEU A 40 2.02 5.12 -2.39
C LEU A 40 1.13 6.18 -1.73
N ARG A 41 1.67 7.38 -1.47
CA ARG A 41 0.86 8.51 -0.99
C ARG A 41 -0.18 8.95 -2.02
N ALA A 42 0.17 8.97 -3.30
CA ALA A 42 -0.78 9.30 -4.36
C ALA A 42 -1.91 8.25 -4.45
N LEU A 43 -1.56 6.96 -4.33
CA LEU A 43 -2.55 5.87 -4.24
C LEU A 43 -3.49 6.06 -3.04
N HIS A 44 -2.97 6.41 -1.86
CA HIS A 44 -3.81 6.72 -0.70
C HIS A 44 -4.79 7.87 -0.98
N MET A 45 -4.33 8.95 -1.63
CA MET A 45 -5.20 10.09 -1.95
C MET A 45 -6.31 9.70 -2.94
N ALA A 46 -5.99 8.87 -3.94
CA ALA A 46 -6.97 8.33 -4.88
C ALA A 46 -8.01 7.46 -4.14
N LEU A 47 -7.56 6.56 -3.28
CA LEU A 47 -8.44 5.72 -2.46
C LEU A 47 -9.33 6.56 -1.53
N ALA A 48 -8.78 7.59 -0.88
CA ALA A 48 -9.54 8.50 -0.02
C ALA A 48 -10.63 9.24 -0.80
N ALA A 49 -10.33 9.68 -2.02
CA ALA A 49 -11.29 10.32 -2.90
C ALA A 49 -12.40 9.36 -3.30
N THR A 50 -12.07 8.13 -3.69
CA THR A 50 -13.07 7.11 -4.02
C THR A 50 -13.96 6.77 -2.83
N LEU A 51 -13.38 6.52 -1.65
CA LEU A 51 -14.16 6.18 -0.45
C LEU A 51 -15.15 7.28 -0.08
N ARG A 52 -14.74 8.56 -0.16
CA ARG A 52 -15.64 9.70 0.08
C ARG A 52 -16.82 9.75 -0.88
N THR A 53 -16.67 9.28 -2.12
CA THR A 53 -17.79 9.21 -3.07
C THR A 53 -18.73 8.04 -2.79
N THR A 54 -18.24 6.97 -2.17
CA THR A 54 -19.04 5.80 -1.80
C THR A 54 -19.77 6.00 -0.48
N ASP A 55 -19.06 6.49 0.54
CA ASP A 55 -19.60 6.79 1.86
C ASP A 55 -18.74 7.89 2.54
N PRO A 56 -19.30 9.09 2.80
CA PRO A 56 -18.61 10.17 3.47
C PRO A 56 -18.10 9.83 4.89
N GLY A 57 -18.69 8.81 5.53
CA GLY A 57 -18.29 8.32 6.85
C GLY A 57 -17.09 7.36 6.81
N LEU A 58 -16.72 6.82 5.65
CA LEU A 58 -15.56 5.95 5.49
C LEU A 58 -14.26 6.76 5.41
N GLY A 59 -13.64 6.98 6.57
CA GLY A 59 -12.31 7.57 6.68
C GLY A 59 -11.19 6.55 6.46
N LEU A 60 -10.09 6.99 5.85
CA LEU A 60 -8.82 6.27 5.90
C LEU A 60 -7.98 6.72 7.09
N PRO A 61 -7.14 5.85 7.66
CA PRO A 61 -6.09 6.29 8.57
C PRO A 61 -5.17 7.29 7.88
N PRO A 62 -4.55 8.23 8.61
CA PRO A 62 -3.62 9.19 8.02
C PRO A 62 -2.44 8.47 7.37
N PHE A 63 -2.10 8.86 6.14
CA PHE A 63 -0.89 8.36 5.50
C PHE A 63 0.36 8.88 6.22
N PRO A 64 1.44 8.08 6.35
CA PRO A 64 2.64 8.53 7.04
C PRO A 64 3.20 9.85 6.46
N PRO A 65 3.70 10.76 7.32
CA PRO A 65 4.18 12.05 6.87
C PRO A 65 5.48 11.89 6.06
N LYS A 66 5.64 12.73 5.02
CA LYS A 66 6.91 12.81 4.30
C LYS A 66 7.90 13.59 5.17
N HIS A 67 8.97 12.94 5.61
CA HIS A 67 10.03 13.60 6.36
C HIS A 67 10.98 14.28 5.36
N MET A 68 10.93 15.62 5.27
CA MET A 68 11.56 16.39 4.18
C MET A 68 13.09 16.32 4.14
N LEU A 69 13.74 15.86 5.22
CA LEU A 69 15.20 15.85 5.38
C LEU A 69 15.78 14.43 5.49
N GLU A 70 15.01 13.39 5.17
CA GLU A 70 15.50 12.03 5.27
C GLU A 70 16.46 11.65 4.16
N ASN A 71 17.69 11.34 4.57
CA ASN A 71 18.63 10.63 3.71
C ASN A 71 18.19 9.16 3.57
N MET A 72 17.64 8.81 2.41
CA MET A 72 17.20 7.45 2.08
C MET A 72 18.34 6.48 1.73
N SER A 73 19.59 6.93 1.79
CA SER A 73 20.75 6.02 1.80
C SER A 73 21.03 5.42 3.19
N SER A 74 20.38 5.92 4.24
CA SER A 74 20.49 5.34 5.59
C SER A 74 19.54 4.15 5.77
N PRO A 75 20.05 2.94 6.07
CA PRO A 75 19.21 1.76 6.34
C PRO A 75 18.21 1.97 7.47
N ALA A 76 18.56 2.78 8.48
CA ALA A 76 17.66 3.09 9.60
C ALA A 76 16.43 3.90 9.15
N ASN A 77 16.60 4.85 8.23
CA ASN A 77 15.48 5.61 7.67
C ASN A 77 14.60 4.73 6.79
N VAL A 78 15.20 3.84 5.99
CA VAL A 78 14.47 2.87 5.19
C VAL A 78 13.64 1.94 6.07
N ALA A 79 14.23 1.39 7.13
CA ALA A 79 13.56 0.52 8.09
C ALA A 79 12.41 1.24 8.81
N ARG A 80 12.63 2.48 9.28
CA ARG A 80 11.58 3.30 9.88
C ARG A 80 10.42 3.53 8.92
N ARG A 81 10.72 3.92 7.68
CA ARG A 81 9.70 4.17 6.65
C ARG A 81 8.89 2.90 6.33
N ARG A 82 9.57 1.76 6.27
CA ARG A 82 8.94 0.44 6.08
C ARG A 82 7.98 0.13 7.22
N ASN A 83 8.39 0.38 8.47
CA ASN A 83 7.54 0.16 9.65
C ASN A 83 6.33 1.13 9.65
N GLU A 84 6.54 2.42 9.34
CA GLU A 84 5.45 3.39 9.19
C GLU A 84 4.40 2.95 8.14
N LEU A 85 4.86 2.40 7.01
CA LEU A 85 3.98 1.85 5.98
C LEU A 85 3.28 0.58 6.45
N PHE A 86 3.98 -0.30 7.18
CA PHE A 86 3.39 -1.50 7.77
C PHE A 86 2.26 -1.16 8.74
N ASP A 87 2.49 -0.21 9.64
CA ASP A 87 1.47 0.25 10.60
C ASP A 87 0.25 0.84 9.88
N TYR A 88 0.49 1.69 8.89
CA TYR A 88 -0.56 2.28 8.07
C TYR A 88 -1.41 1.22 7.35
N TYR A 89 -0.76 0.25 6.67
CA TYR A 89 -1.48 -0.78 5.93
C TYR A 89 -2.16 -1.80 6.86
N THR A 90 -1.65 -1.99 8.08
CA THR A 90 -2.31 -2.79 9.11
C THR A 90 -3.65 -2.17 9.50
N LEU A 91 -3.68 -0.85 9.71
CA LEU A 91 -4.92 -0.12 9.99
C LEU A 91 -5.84 -0.08 8.77
N LEU A 92 -5.31 0.14 7.57
CA LEU A 92 -6.12 0.14 6.34
C LEU A 92 -6.78 -1.22 6.10
N ALA A 93 -6.09 -2.31 6.44
CA ALA A 93 -6.59 -3.67 6.24
C ALA A 93 -7.81 -4.02 7.11
N THR A 94 -8.15 -3.20 8.12
CA THR A 94 -9.41 -3.35 8.87
C THR A 94 -10.63 -2.78 8.13
N ASN A 95 -10.43 -2.12 6.98
CA ASN A 95 -11.48 -1.57 6.14
C ASN A 95 -11.66 -2.45 4.89
N ASP A 96 -12.70 -3.28 4.89
CA ASP A 96 -12.97 -4.25 3.83
C ASP A 96 -13.18 -3.58 2.45
N VAL A 97 -13.77 -2.37 2.40
CA VAL A 97 -13.97 -1.61 1.15
C VAL A 97 -12.63 -1.14 0.59
N ALA A 98 -11.74 -0.65 1.46
CA ALA A 98 -10.39 -0.25 1.06
C ALA A 98 -9.58 -1.42 0.50
N VAL A 99 -9.64 -2.58 1.17
CA VAL A 99 -8.97 -3.81 0.70
C VAL A 99 -9.55 -4.28 -0.63
N ALA A 100 -10.88 -4.28 -0.78
CA ALA A 100 -11.54 -4.67 -2.02
C ALA A 100 -11.14 -3.74 -3.19
N PHE A 101 -11.08 -2.42 -2.95
CA PHE A 101 -10.62 -1.47 -3.96
C PHE A 101 -9.18 -1.75 -4.40
N LEU A 102 -8.27 -1.99 -3.45
CA LEU A 102 -6.88 -2.29 -3.74
C LEU A 102 -6.72 -3.63 -4.49
N ALA A 103 -7.48 -4.65 -4.12
CA ALA A 103 -7.48 -5.95 -4.77
C ALA A 103 -8.05 -5.91 -6.20
N ALA A 104 -8.96 -4.97 -6.48
CA ALA A 104 -9.58 -4.80 -7.79
C ALA A 104 -8.72 -3.98 -8.77
N GLN A 105 -7.57 -3.45 -8.35
CA GLN A 105 -6.71 -2.67 -9.25
C GLN A 105 -6.15 -3.54 -10.38
N PRO A 106 -6.22 -3.08 -11.64
CA PRO A 106 -5.65 -3.80 -12.77
C PRO A 106 -4.12 -3.87 -12.65
N GLU A 107 -3.50 -4.88 -13.26
CA GLU A 107 -2.04 -4.95 -13.47
C GLU A 107 -1.60 -3.81 -14.40
N THR A 108 -1.53 -2.61 -13.86
CA THR A 108 -1.15 -1.41 -14.60
C THR A 108 -0.40 -0.47 -13.69
N THR A 109 0.49 0.31 -14.30
CA THR A 109 1.18 1.43 -13.67
C THR A 109 0.25 2.62 -13.50
N ALA A 110 -0.75 2.52 -12.62
CA ALA A 110 -1.46 3.70 -12.16
C ALA A 110 -0.50 4.51 -11.25
N SER A 111 -0.12 5.72 -11.69
CA SER A 111 0.75 6.63 -10.92
C SER A 111 2.16 6.07 -10.60
N GLY A 112 2.60 5.04 -11.32
CA GLY A 112 3.86 4.34 -11.11
C GLY A 112 3.91 3.45 -9.87
N VAL A 113 2.74 3.15 -9.28
CA VAL A 113 2.55 1.96 -8.44
C VAL A 113 2.30 0.79 -9.38
N THR A 114 2.98 -0.33 -9.15
CA THR A 114 2.79 -1.56 -9.91
C THR A 114 2.08 -2.58 -9.03
N PHE A 115 0.90 -3.00 -9.45
CA PHE A 115 0.18 -4.11 -8.82
C PHE A 115 0.65 -5.43 -9.42
N THR A 116 0.88 -6.42 -8.57
CA THR A 116 1.26 -7.79 -8.94
C THR A 116 0.12 -8.70 -8.49
N GLN A 117 -0.57 -9.34 -9.43
CA GLN A 117 -1.61 -10.32 -9.09
C GLN A 117 -1.02 -11.72 -8.95
N PRO A 118 -1.68 -12.60 -8.16
CA PRO A 118 -2.70 -13.43 -8.76
C PRO A 118 -4.03 -13.31 -8.00
N VAL A 119 -5.00 -12.64 -8.60
CA VAL A 119 -6.36 -12.55 -8.05
C VAL A 119 -7.05 -13.91 -8.24
N GLN A 120 -6.90 -14.80 -7.25
CA GLN A 120 -7.86 -15.88 -7.02
C GLN A 120 -8.88 -15.40 -5.98
N VAL A 121 -9.89 -14.64 -6.41
CA VAL A 121 -11.11 -14.53 -5.61
C VAL A 121 -11.81 -15.88 -5.68
N ARG A 122 -11.64 -16.72 -4.65
CA ARG A 122 -12.49 -17.91 -4.52
C ARG A 122 -13.91 -17.42 -4.24
N ARG A 123 -14.72 -17.29 -5.29
CA ARG A 123 -16.18 -17.15 -5.15
C ARG A 123 -16.65 -18.40 -4.43
N ARG A 124 -17.14 -18.25 -3.19
CA ARG A 124 -17.87 -19.32 -2.52
C ARG A 124 -19.11 -19.60 -3.39
N HIS A 125 -19.17 -20.80 -3.96
CA HIS A 125 -20.37 -21.38 -4.56
C HIS A 125 -21.34 -21.82 -3.47
#